data_AF-G4D376-F1
#
_entry.id   AF-G4D376-F1
#
_cell.length_a   1.000
_cell.length_b   1.000
_cell.length_c   1.000
_cell.angle_alpha   90.00
_cell.angle_beta   90.00
_cell.angle_gamma   90.00
#
_symmetry.space_group_name_H-M   'P 1'
#
loop_
_entity.id
_entity.type
_entity.pdbx_description
1 polymer ?
#
loop_
_entity_poly.entity_id
_entity_poly.type
_entity_poly.pdbx_seq_one_letter_code
_entity_poly.pdbx_strand_id
1 'polypeptide(L)'
;MGKLFGTDGIRGVANLELTPQLAYKVGRAAGYVLSKDKKGKVVVGQDTRLSGELLKAALVSGLMSIGLDVEVAGVIPTPGIAYLTRTGEYLAGVVISASHNPFEHNGIKFFSSDGYKLPDKVEEQIEELIFDDTKIYKNATHEDVGTMTYSEDLLKKYEEYLIEISNVDLTGMKVAIDIGNGALYKIAQNVLEEIGAEVVAVNDKPNGMNINDNCGSTNPELIRNLVLETRADMGMSFDGDADRIIAVDEKGNLIDGDHILAICATYLKENDRLKNNTVVGTIMSNIGLKKYLDTIGVNLVQTKVGDRYILEKMISKDYVIGAEQSGHVVFLEYNTTGDGLATGLHLLEVAKKTGKELSELNNLMTSYPQVLVNAKVRNDLKNNYMSFPGVKDEIEKIENEFGGNGRVVIRPSGTEPLIRVMIEGEDKELMEAKARELANFIELKLN
;
A
#
# COMPACT_ATOMS: atom_id res chain seq x y z
N MET A 1 8.02 -17.45 0.59
CA MET A 1 8.15 -16.43 1.65
C MET A 1 9.39 -16.78 2.43
N GLY A 2 10.29 -15.80 2.56
CA GLY A 2 11.50 -15.93 3.36
C GLY A 2 11.19 -16.13 4.84
N LYS A 3 12.22 -16.37 5.64
CA LYS A 3 12.10 -16.54 7.10
C LYS A 3 11.80 -15.22 7.81
N LEU A 4 12.06 -14.08 7.18
CA LEU A 4 12.03 -12.73 7.77
C LEU A 4 11.28 -11.71 6.90
N PHE A 5 11.49 -11.70 5.59
CA PHE A 5 10.76 -10.84 4.65
C PHE A 5 9.35 -11.39 4.42
N GLY A 6 8.37 -10.55 4.75
CA GLY A 6 6.94 -10.80 4.54
C GLY A 6 6.50 -10.35 3.14
N THR A 7 5.23 -9.97 3.02
CA THR A 7 4.67 -9.45 1.75
C THR A 7 5.17 -8.06 1.39
N ASP A 8 5.51 -7.25 2.39
CA ASP A 8 6.00 -5.87 2.22
C ASP A 8 7.02 -5.55 3.32
N GLY A 9 8.25 -6.02 3.09
CA GLY A 9 9.38 -5.87 4.00
C GLY A 9 9.31 -6.76 5.24
N ILE A 10 10.09 -6.40 6.25
CA ILE A 10 10.19 -7.09 7.54
C ILE A 10 9.22 -6.41 8.50
N ARG A 11 8.36 -7.17 9.19
CA ARG A 11 7.39 -6.62 10.16
C ARG A 11 7.35 -7.45 11.42
N GLY A 12 7.06 -6.81 12.55
CA GLY A 12 6.85 -7.47 13.83
C GLY A 12 6.56 -6.49 14.96
N VAL A 13 6.20 -7.02 16.13
CA VAL A 13 6.10 -6.23 17.36
C VAL A 13 7.49 -5.67 17.68
N ALA A 14 7.59 -4.34 17.76
CA ALA A 14 8.86 -3.66 17.98
C ALA A 14 9.44 -4.03 19.35
N ASN A 15 10.76 -4.24 19.40
CA ASN A 15 11.50 -4.64 20.60
C ASN A 15 11.14 -6.04 21.15
N LEU A 16 10.33 -6.82 20.43
CA LEU A 16 10.05 -8.23 20.74
C LEU A 16 10.43 -9.13 19.55
N GLU A 17 9.75 -8.94 18.43
CA GLU A 17 10.00 -9.69 17.19
C GLU A 17 10.98 -8.91 16.30
N LEU A 18 10.72 -7.61 16.12
CA LEU A 18 11.61 -6.69 15.44
C LEU A 18 12.50 -5.96 16.47
N THR A 19 13.60 -6.61 16.83
CA THR A 19 14.53 -6.10 17.85
C THR A 19 15.58 -5.14 17.26
N PRO A 20 16.19 -4.26 18.07
CA PRO A 20 17.31 -3.43 17.62
C PRO A 20 18.49 -4.26 17.08
N GLN A 21 18.77 -5.42 17.68
CA GLN A 21 19.82 -6.33 17.22
C GLN A 21 19.51 -6.86 15.82
N LEU A 22 18.25 -7.20 15.55
CA LEU A 22 17.81 -7.60 14.21
C LEU A 22 17.90 -6.42 13.22
N ALA A 23 17.43 -5.22 13.60
CA ALA A 23 17.52 -4.04 12.75
C ALA A 23 18.96 -3.68 12.36
N TYR A 24 19.92 -3.80 13.29
CA TYR A 24 21.35 -3.65 13.00
C TYR A 24 21.84 -4.67 11.97
N LYS A 25 21.53 -5.95 12.17
CA LYS A 25 21.91 -7.02 11.22
C LYS A 25 21.30 -6.78 9.83
N VAL A 26 20.03 -6.37 9.79
CA VAL A 26 19.31 -6.02 8.57
C VAL A 26 19.99 -4.86 7.85
N GLY A 27 20.31 -3.76 8.55
CA GLY A 27 21.00 -2.61 7.94
C GLY A 27 22.36 -2.98 7.38
N ARG A 28 23.13 -3.77 8.13
CA ARG A 28 24.45 -4.26 7.70
C ARG A 28 24.37 -5.18 6.47
N ALA A 29 23.47 -6.15 6.47
CA ALA A 29 23.29 -7.11 5.39
C ALA A 29 22.71 -6.47 4.13
N ALA A 30 21.63 -5.70 4.27
CA ALA A 30 21.02 -4.97 3.16
C ALA A 30 22.00 -3.96 2.55
N GLY A 31 22.72 -3.19 3.37
CA GLY A 31 23.74 -2.27 2.88
C GLY A 31 24.83 -3.00 2.08
N TYR A 32 25.26 -4.19 2.54
CA TYR A 32 26.28 -4.97 1.84
C TYR A 32 25.78 -5.44 0.47
N VAL A 33 24.58 -6.02 0.42
CA VAL A 33 23.97 -6.55 -0.81
C VAL A 33 23.65 -5.43 -1.80
N LEU A 34 23.02 -4.35 -1.35
CA LEU A 34 22.53 -3.27 -2.20
C LEU A 34 23.64 -2.35 -2.70
N SER A 35 24.70 -2.13 -1.89
CA SER A 35 25.82 -1.30 -2.33
C SER A 35 26.65 -1.95 -3.44
N LYS A 36 26.70 -3.29 -3.52
CA LYS A 36 27.55 -4.01 -4.48
C LYS A 36 29.00 -3.47 -4.48
N ASP A 37 29.53 -3.26 -3.27
CA ASP A 37 30.84 -2.65 -2.99
C ASP A 37 31.06 -1.21 -3.46
N LYS A 38 30.02 -0.51 -3.92
CA LYS A 38 30.08 0.92 -4.21
C LYS A 38 30.09 1.74 -2.91
N LYS A 39 30.83 2.85 -2.92
CA LYS A 39 30.66 3.94 -1.96
C LYS A 39 29.44 4.77 -2.36
N GLY A 40 28.69 5.27 -1.40
CA GLY A 40 27.51 6.09 -1.65
C GLY A 40 26.61 6.22 -0.44
N LYS A 41 25.42 6.79 -0.68
CA LYS A 41 24.46 7.14 0.35
C LYS A 41 23.24 6.24 0.34
N VAL A 42 22.64 6.05 1.50
CA VAL A 42 21.32 5.45 1.69
C VAL A 42 20.42 6.49 2.34
N VAL A 43 19.21 6.68 1.80
CA VAL A 43 18.21 7.56 2.42
C VAL A 43 17.33 6.74 3.37
N VAL A 44 17.10 7.24 4.57
CA VAL A 44 16.29 6.56 5.61
C VAL A 44 15.19 7.48 6.11
N GLY A 45 13.95 7.01 6.03
CA GLY A 45 12.77 7.65 6.59
C GLY A 45 12.02 6.75 7.57
N GLN A 46 11.06 7.31 8.27
CA GLN A 46 10.19 6.59 9.20
C GLN A 46 8.80 7.23 9.28
N ASP A 47 7.84 6.50 9.86
CA ASP A 47 6.58 7.09 10.30
C ASP A 47 6.71 7.69 11.72
N THR A 48 5.57 7.94 12.37
CA THR A 48 5.49 8.63 13.66
C THR A 48 5.58 7.70 14.87
N ARG A 49 5.80 6.39 14.69
CA ARG A 49 5.85 5.43 15.81
C ARG A 49 7.01 5.72 16.76
N LEU A 50 6.75 5.60 18.06
CA LEU A 50 7.77 5.78 19.11
C LEU A 50 8.98 4.84 18.93
N SER A 51 8.72 3.61 18.46
CA SER A 51 9.77 2.61 18.21
C SER A 51 10.65 2.92 16.99
N GLY A 52 10.26 3.87 16.13
CA GLY A 52 11.01 4.28 14.94
C GLY A 52 12.43 4.72 15.28
N GLU A 53 12.59 5.59 16.29
CA GLU A 53 13.89 6.09 16.73
C GLU A 53 14.85 4.97 17.17
N LEU A 54 14.31 3.99 17.91
CA LEU A 54 15.06 2.84 18.39
C LEU A 54 15.57 1.97 17.23
N LEU A 55 14.70 1.67 16.27
CA LEU A 55 15.03 0.81 15.12
C LEU A 55 15.94 1.54 14.13
N LYS A 56 15.71 2.84 13.91
CA LYS A 56 16.53 3.71 13.05
C LYS A 56 17.96 3.75 13.54
N ALA A 57 18.18 4.02 14.83
CA ALA A 57 19.53 4.08 15.39
C ALA A 57 20.31 2.78 15.14
N ALA A 58 19.66 1.63 15.32
CA ALA A 58 20.28 0.33 15.08
C ALA A 58 20.54 0.05 13.59
N LEU A 59 19.55 0.28 12.73
CA LEU A 59 19.65 0.11 11.28
C LEU A 59 20.78 0.97 10.70
N VAL A 60 20.83 2.26 11.06
CA VAL A 60 21.84 3.21 10.58
C VAL A 60 23.23 2.82 11.03
N SER A 61 23.38 2.35 12.28
CA SER A 61 24.65 1.79 12.76
C SER A 61 25.11 0.60 11.92
N GLY A 62 24.18 -0.26 11.49
CA GLY A 62 24.46 -1.38 10.58
C GLY A 62 25.00 -0.90 9.23
N LEU A 63 24.33 0.08 8.61
CA LEU A 63 24.72 0.69 7.34
C LEU A 63 26.10 1.37 7.42
N MET A 64 26.33 2.20 8.44
CA MET A 64 27.61 2.89 8.63
C MET A 64 28.77 1.93 8.88
N SER A 65 28.52 0.79 9.53
CA SER A 65 29.56 -0.22 9.86
C SER A 65 30.21 -0.90 8.64
N ILE A 66 29.59 -0.75 7.46
CA ILE A 66 30.14 -1.23 6.18
C ILE A 66 30.57 -0.08 5.25
N GLY A 67 30.59 1.15 5.76
CA GLY A 67 31.10 2.33 5.06
C GLY A 67 30.07 3.04 4.16
N LEU A 68 28.77 2.85 4.42
CA LEU A 68 27.74 3.63 3.72
C LEU A 68 27.39 4.89 4.51
N ASP A 69 27.32 6.00 3.80
CA ASP A 69 26.76 7.23 4.34
C ASP A 69 25.24 7.13 4.41
N VAL A 70 24.64 7.75 5.41
CA VAL A 70 23.20 7.73 5.64
C VAL A 70 22.65 9.15 5.73
N GLU A 71 21.66 9.44 4.91
CA GLU A 71 20.89 10.68 4.99
C GLU A 71 19.51 10.39 5.57
N VAL A 72 19.22 10.96 6.74
CA VAL A 72 17.98 10.74 7.48
C VAL A 72 16.98 11.83 7.12
N ALA A 73 15.88 11.43 6.46
CA ALA A 73 14.77 12.32 6.08
C ALA A 73 13.82 12.64 7.26
N GLY A 74 13.95 11.92 8.37
CA GLY A 74 13.05 12.04 9.52
C GLY A 74 11.70 11.38 9.23
N VAL A 75 10.62 12.03 9.69
CA VAL A 75 9.25 11.55 9.41
C VAL A 75 8.85 11.95 7.99
N ILE A 76 8.60 10.96 7.14
CA ILE A 76 8.26 11.12 5.72
C ILE A 76 7.46 9.90 5.27
N PRO A 77 6.43 10.05 4.41
CA PRO A 77 5.67 8.91 3.90
C PRO A 77 6.55 7.95 3.09
N THR A 78 6.15 6.67 3.07
CA THR A 78 6.80 5.62 2.27
C THR A 78 7.02 6.01 0.80
N PRO A 79 6.02 6.54 0.06
CA PRO A 79 6.22 7.04 -1.30
C PRO A 79 7.25 8.17 -1.43
N GLY A 80 7.45 8.97 -0.39
CA GLY A 80 8.49 10.01 -0.37
C GLY A 80 9.90 9.42 -0.39
N ILE A 81 10.16 8.34 0.35
CA ILE A 81 11.45 7.63 0.27
C ILE A 81 11.66 6.99 -1.09
N ALA A 82 10.62 6.39 -1.70
CA ALA A 82 10.71 5.83 -3.05
C ALA A 82 11.08 6.90 -4.09
N TYR A 83 10.43 8.06 -4.03
CA TYR A 83 10.72 9.22 -4.87
C TYR A 83 12.15 9.71 -4.68
N LEU A 84 12.55 10.03 -3.44
CA LEU A 84 13.88 10.55 -3.12
C LEU A 84 14.99 9.60 -3.52
N THR A 85 14.78 8.29 -3.35
CA THR A 85 15.77 7.27 -3.72
C THR A 85 16.09 7.34 -5.22
N ARG A 86 15.04 7.39 -6.05
CA ARG A 86 15.14 7.43 -7.52
C ARG A 86 15.73 8.74 -8.03
N THR A 87 15.44 9.87 -7.37
CA THR A 87 15.83 11.21 -7.85
C THR A 87 17.10 11.76 -7.21
N GLY A 88 17.55 11.20 -6.09
CA GLY A 88 18.65 11.70 -5.27
C GLY A 88 19.96 10.91 -5.33
N GLU A 89 20.15 10.06 -6.35
CA GLU A 89 21.36 9.23 -6.54
C GLU A 89 21.71 8.32 -5.35
N TYR A 90 20.71 7.88 -4.58
CA TYR A 90 20.92 6.97 -3.46
C TYR A 90 21.10 5.53 -3.94
N LEU A 91 21.93 4.76 -3.24
CA LEU A 91 22.11 3.33 -3.51
C LEU A 91 20.88 2.50 -3.12
N ALA A 92 20.14 2.98 -2.13
CA ALA A 92 18.90 2.40 -1.64
C ALA A 92 18.12 3.41 -0.80
N GLY A 93 16.82 3.15 -0.66
CA GLY A 93 15.94 3.80 0.30
C GLY A 93 15.48 2.82 1.36
N VAL A 94 15.33 3.28 2.60
CA VAL A 94 14.78 2.47 3.69
C VAL A 94 13.68 3.23 4.41
N VAL A 95 12.56 2.55 4.67
CA VAL A 95 11.46 3.10 5.47
C VAL A 95 11.27 2.24 6.71
N ILE A 96 11.14 2.90 7.86
CA ILE A 96 10.81 2.26 9.13
C ILE A 96 9.33 2.54 9.44
N SER A 97 8.48 1.58 9.10
CA SER A 97 7.03 1.66 9.32
C SER A 97 6.36 0.29 9.20
N ALA A 98 5.23 0.12 9.90
CA ALA A 98 4.28 -0.96 9.69
C ALA A 98 2.95 -0.53 9.02
N SER A 99 2.92 0.59 8.28
CA SER A 99 1.74 1.06 7.55
C SER A 99 0.53 1.25 8.48
N HIS A 100 -0.60 0.62 8.21
CA HIS A 100 -1.85 0.67 8.96
C HIS A 100 -1.84 -0.09 10.30
N ASN A 101 -0.78 -0.85 10.64
CA ASN A 101 -0.77 -1.62 11.89
C ASN A 101 -0.79 -0.70 13.14
N PRO A 102 -1.26 -1.19 14.31
CA PRO A 102 -1.18 -0.46 15.59
C PRO A 102 0.26 -0.13 16.01
N PHE A 103 0.44 0.89 16.85
CA PHE A 103 1.75 1.49 17.18
C PHE A 103 2.80 0.53 17.76
N GLU A 104 2.38 -0.56 18.42
CA GLU A 104 3.27 -1.61 18.93
C GLU A 104 4.02 -2.38 17.82
N HIS A 105 3.46 -2.43 16.61
CA HIS A 105 4.13 -3.01 15.45
C HIS A 105 5.01 -1.98 14.76
N ASN A 106 6.11 -2.43 14.17
CA ASN A 106 6.91 -1.64 13.24
C ASN A 106 7.47 -2.55 12.13
N GLY A 107 8.15 -1.98 11.16
CA GLY A 107 8.72 -2.69 10.04
C GLY A 107 9.90 -1.99 9.39
N ILE A 108 10.59 -2.70 8.50
CA ILE A 108 11.69 -2.18 7.69
C ILE A 108 11.41 -2.58 6.24
N LYS A 109 11.24 -1.58 5.38
CA LYS A 109 10.98 -1.73 3.93
C LYS A 109 12.14 -1.15 3.15
N PHE A 110 12.50 -1.78 2.04
CA PHE A 110 13.62 -1.35 1.21
C PHE A 110 13.15 -0.98 -0.20
N PHE A 111 13.80 0.03 -0.75
CA PHE A 111 13.74 0.42 -2.14
C PHE A 111 15.14 0.30 -2.76
N SER A 112 15.20 -0.27 -3.96
CA SER A 112 16.39 -0.24 -4.82
C SER A 112 16.71 1.19 -5.27
N SER A 113 17.88 1.40 -5.87
CA SER A 113 18.28 2.69 -6.45
C SER A 113 17.26 3.26 -7.44
N ASP A 114 16.48 2.40 -8.09
CA ASP A 114 15.47 2.81 -9.08
C ASP A 114 14.13 3.18 -8.41
N GLY A 115 14.05 3.14 -7.07
CA GLY A 115 12.85 3.46 -6.29
C GLY A 115 11.81 2.33 -6.22
N TYR A 116 12.11 1.14 -6.74
CA TYR A 116 11.24 -0.03 -6.67
C TYR A 116 11.56 -0.92 -5.47
N LYS A 117 10.56 -1.67 -4.98
CA LYS A 117 10.74 -2.71 -3.95
C LYS A 117 11.78 -3.76 -4.40
N LEU A 118 12.39 -4.44 -3.44
CA LEU A 118 13.41 -5.45 -3.73
C LEU A 118 12.80 -6.71 -4.36
N PRO A 119 13.45 -7.31 -5.38
CA PRO A 119 13.07 -8.64 -5.87
C PRO A 119 13.32 -9.73 -4.80
N ASP A 120 12.53 -10.81 -4.82
CA ASP A 120 12.68 -11.95 -3.87
C ASP A 120 14.13 -12.42 -3.73
N LYS A 121 14.82 -12.58 -4.84
CA LYS A 121 16.21 -13.06 -4.85
C LYS A 121 17.15 -12.15 -4.06
N VAL A 122 16.88 -10.84 -4.02
CA VAL A 122 17.68 -9.88 -3.23
C VAL A 122 17.31 -9.97 -1.75
N GLU A 123 16.02 -10.13 -1.43
CA GLU A 123 15.56 -10.37 -0.05
C GLU A 123 16.16 -11.66 0.51
N GLU A 124 16.13 -12.76 -0.26
CA GLU A 124 16.75 -14.05 0.10
C GLU A 124 18.25 -13.90 0.40
N GLN A 125 19.00 -13.17 -0.42
CA GLN A 125 20.41 -12.88 -0.17
C GLN A 125 20.64 -12.12 1.15
N ILE A 126 19.74 -11.20 1.50
CA ILE A 126 19.82 -10.46 2.76
C ILE A 126 19.52 -11.41 3.94
N GLU A 127 18.52 -12.29 3.81
CA GLU A 127 18.21 -13.29 4.84
C GLU A 127 19.35 -14.26 5.10
N GLU A 128 19.97 -14.79 4.04
CA GLU A 128 21.13 -15.69 4.14
C GLU A 128 22.26 -15.06 4.96
N LEU A 129 22.53 -13.77 4.77
CA LEU A 129 23.56 -13.03 5.53
C LEU A 129 23.17 -12.76 7.00
N ILE A 130 21.89 -12.84 7.35
CA ILE A 130 21.40 -12.59 8.72
C ILE A 130 21.35 -13.88 9.54
N PHE A 131 20.91 -14.99 8.93
CA PHE A 131 20.60 -16.24 9.63
C PHE A 131 21.58 -17.37 9.41
N ASP A 132 22.29 -17.40 8.29
CA ASP A 132 23.25 -18.47 8.01
C ASP A 132 24.64 -18.12 8.56
N ASP A 133 25.55 -19.10 8.59
CA ASP A 133 26.95 -18.90 9.01
C ASP A 133 27.76 -18.01 8.03
N THR A 134 27.10 -17.44 7.02
CA THR A 134 27.69 -16.56 6.02
C THR A 134 28.08 -15.23 6.66
N LYS A 135 29.39 -14.95 6.69
CA LYS A 135 29.93 -13.75 7.32
C LYS A 135 30.15 -12.63 6.32
N ILE A 136 29.72 -11.42 6.69
CA ILE A 136 30.12 -10.18 6.04
C ILE A 136 31.51 -9.80 6.57
N TYR A 137 32.55 -10.04 5.77
CA TYR A 137 33.94 -9.72 6.10
C TYR A 137 34.33 -8.26 5.88
N LYS A 138 33.35 -7.37 5.64
CA LYS A 138 33.55 -5.93 5.47
C LYS A 138 33.34 -5.21 6.80
N ASN A 139 34.41 -4.70 7.40
CA ASN A 139 34.35 -3.83 8.57
C ASN A 139 35.01 -2.51 8.22
N ALA A 140 34.20 -1.47 8.06
CA ALA A 140 34.73 -0.14 7.85
C ALA A 140 35.42 0.36 9.13
N THR A 141 36.63 0.89 8.99
CA THR A 141 37.42 1.45 10.08
C THR A 141 38.03 2.78 9.63
N HIS A 142 38.53 3.57 10.59
CA HIS A 142 39.17 4.86 10.33
C HIS A 142 38.32 5.78 9.44
N GLU A 143 38.86 6.27 8.32
CA GLU A 143 38.18 7.14 7.37
C GLU A 143 37.10 6.47 6.51
N ASP A 144 37.03 5.13 6.51
CA ASP A 144 36.03 4.39 5.73
C ASP A 144 34.70 4.21 6.47
N VAL A 145 34.61 4.56 7.77
CA VAL A 145 33.36 4.52 8.53
C VAL A 145 32.35 5.48 7.92
N GLY A 146 31.15 4.99 7.62
CA GLY A 146 30.09 5.81 7.04
C GLY A 146 29.65 6.92 7.98
N THR A 147 29.05 7.98 7.43
CA THR A 147 28.56 9.13 8.19
C THR A 147 27.03 9.15 8.25
N MET A 148 26.46 9.92 9.18
CA MET A 148 25.01 10.15 9.25
C MET A 148 24.73 11.65 9.29
N THR A 149 23.80 12.09 8.44
CA THR A 149 23.31 13.48 8.42
C THR A 149 21.79 13.50 8.47
N TYR A 150 21.23 14.45 9.22
CA TYR A 150 19.79 14.74 9.21
C TYR A 150 19.51 15.82 8.16
N SER A 151 18.48 15.61 7.34
CA SER A 151 18.18 16.48 6.20
C SER A 151 16.68 16.78 6.15
N GLU A 152 16.29 17.93 6.69
CA GLU A 152 14.89 18.40 6.67
C GLU A 152 14.45 18.79 5.25
N ASP A 153 15.39 19.18 4.39
CA ASP A 153 15.15 19.54 2.99
C ASP A 153 14.56 18.38 2.16
N LEU A 154 14.78 17.13 2.58
CA LEU A 154 14.25 15.95 1.88
C LEU A 154 12.72 15.88 1.91
N LEU A 155 12.11 16.22 3.05
CA LEU A 155 10.65 16.26 3.16
C LEU A 155 10.08 17.35 2.24
N LYS A 156 10.73 18.52 2.25
CA LYS A 156 10.33 19.66 1.41
C LYS A 156 10.43 19.35 -0.09
N LYS A 157 11.49 18.66 -0.54
CA LYS A 157 11.61 18.21 -1.94
C LYS A 157 10.47 17.31 -2.38
N TYR A 158 9.95 16.47 -1.48
CA TYR A 158 8.80 15.63 -1.78
C TYR A 158 7.49 16.42 -1.77
N GLU A 159 7.33 17.36 -0.83
CA GLU A 159 6.21 18.31 -0.78
C GLU A 159 6.12 19.14 -2.08
N GLU A 160 7.22 19.73 -2.53
CA GLU A 160 7.32 20.48 -3.79
C GLU A 160 6.97 19.61 -5.00
N TYR A 161 7.44 18.36 -5.01
CA TYR A 161 7.09 17.40 -6.07
C TYR A 161 5.59 17.10 -6.12
N LEU A 162 4.93 16.90 -4.96
CA LEU A 162 3.48 16.67 -4.91
C LEU A 162 2.68 17.87 -5.43
N ILE A 163 3.15 19.09 -5.13
CA ILE A 163 2.58 20.32 -5.68
C ILE A 163 2.80 20.39 -7.20
N GLU A 164 4.00 20.06 -7.69
CA GLU A 164 4.33 20.10 -9.12
C GLU A 164 3.49 19.13 -9.97
N ILE A 165 3.27 17.90 -9.48
CA ILE A 165 2.42 16.93 -10.19
C ILE A 165 0.94 17.31 -10.16
N SER A 166 0.55 18.24 -9.29
CA SER A 166 -0.82 18.76 -9.20
C SER A 166 -1.02 19.87 -10.23
N ASN A 167 -1.66 19.55 -11.35
CA ASN A 167 -1.89 20.51 -12.44
C ASN A 167 -3.27 21.20 -12.37
N VAL A 168 -3.71 21.58 -11.17
CA VAL A 168 -5.02 22.19 -10.90
C VAL A 168 -4.98 23.24 -9.79
N ASP A 169 -5.83 24.26 -9.96
CA ASP A 169 -6.19 25.22 -8.90
C ASP A 169 -7.48 24.76 -8.23
N LEU A 170 -7.37 24.42 -6.94
CA LEU A 170 -8.46 23.93 -6.11
C LEU A 170 -9.23 25.05 -5.41
N THR A 171 -8.99 26.32 -5.75
CA THR A 171 -9.75 27.45 -5.23
C THR A 171 -11.25 27.18 -5.34
N GLY A 172 -11.93 27.31 -4.20
CA GLY A 172 -13.36 27.06 -4.03
C GLY A 172 -13.73 25.62 -3.68
N MET A 173 -12.76 24.70 -3.57
CA MET A 173 -12.97 23.35 -3.04
C MET A 173 -12.56 23.26 -1.58
N LYS A 174 -13.35 22.53 -0.79
CA LYS A 174 -13.08 22.18 0.59
C LYS A 174 -12.75 20.70 0.71
N VAL A 175 -11.63 20.39 1.35
CA VAL A 175 -11.15 19.02 1.53
C VAL A 175 -11.00 18.72 3.02
N ALA A 176 -11.67 17.67 3.48
CA ALA A 176 -11.43 17.11 4.81
C ALA A 176 -10.32 16.05 4.71
N ILE A 177 -9.36 16.07 5.64
CA ILE A 177 -8.26 15.10 5.67
C ILE A 177 -8.09 14.47 7.05
N ASP A 178 -8.02 13.14 7.08
CA ASP A 178 -7.62 12.33 8.22
C ASP A 178 -6.23 11.75 7.98
N ILE A 179 -5.25 12.27 8.70
CA ILE A 179 -3.83 11.97 8.49
C ILE A 179 -3.39 10.74 9.31
N GLY A 180 -4.29 10.11 10.07
CA GLY A 180 -4.00 8.89 10.82
C GLY A 180 -2.92 9.04 11.90
N ASN A 181 -2.60 10.26 12.32
CA ASN A 181 -1.41 10.64 13.08
C ASN A 181 -0.11 10.06 12.48
N GLY A 182 -0.07 9.90 11.15
CA GLY A 182 0.98 9.24 10.41
C GLY A 182 2.00 10.17 9.77
N ALA A 183 2.70 9.66 8.76
CA ALA A 183 3.86 10.29 8.16
C ALA A 183 3.57 11.57 7.35
N LEU A 184 2.31 11.80 7.00
CA LEU A 184 1.86 12.97 6.25
C LEU A 184 1.59 14.22 7.10
N TYR A 185 1.66 14.11 8.45
CA TYR A 185 1.18 15.15 9.37
C TYR A 185 1.82 16.54 9.19
N LYS A 186 3.00 16.61 8.57
CA LYS A 186 3.71 17.88 8.31
C LYS A 186 3.37 18.53 6.97
N ILE A 187 2.93 17.74 5.98
CA ILE A 187 2.89 18.19 4.57
C ILE A 187 1.50 18.12 3.94
N ALA A 188 0.61 17.21 4.38
CA ALA A 188 -0.65 16.99 3.65
C ALA A 188 -1.53 18.24 3.57
N GLN A 189 -1.66 18.98 4.68
CA GLN A 189 -2.41 20.23 4.70
C GLN A 189 -1.76 21.28 3.79
N ASN A 190 -0.45 21.53 3.95
CA ASN A 190 0.27 22.52 3.16
C ASN A 190 0.17 22.25 1.66
N VAL A 191 0.37 21.01 1.22
CA VAL A 191 0.28 20.64 -0.21
C VAL A 191 -1.08 21.02 -0.79
N LEU A 192 -2.17 20.74 -0.07
CA LEU A 192 -3.53 21.03 -0.51
C LEU A 192 -3.85 22.53 -0.47
N GLU A 193 -3.38 23.24 0.55
CA GLU A 193 -3.58 24.70 0.67
C GLU A 193 -2.78 25.48 -0.38
N GLU A 194 -1.55 25.07 -0.69
CA GLU A 194 -0.69 25.69 -1.73
C GLU A 194 -1.31 25.59 -3.13
N ILE A 195 -2.07 24.52 -3.41
CA ILE A 195 -2.82 24.38 -4.66
C ILE A 195 -4.25 24.96 -4.58
N GLY A 196 -4.60 25.66 -3.49
CA GLY A 196 -5.79 26.50 -3.38
C GLY A 196 -6.99 25.90 -2.64
N ALA A 197 -6.90 24.70 -2.05
CA ALA A 197 -8.01 24.11 -1.32
C ALA A 197 -8.21 24.74 0.07
N GLU A 198 -9.47 24.82 0.54
CA GLU A 198 -9.76 24.98 1.97
C GLU A 198 -9.63 23.61 2.66
N VAL A 199 -8.79 23.49 3.68
CA VAL A 199 -8.51 22.20 4.31
C VAL A 199 -9.04 22.13 5.74
N VAL A 200 -9.70 21.02 6.09
CA VAL A 200 -10.03 20.67 7.47
C VAL A 200 -9.30 19.39 7.84
N ALA A 201 -8.26 19.52 8.66
CA ALA A 201 -7.42 18.39 9.07
C ALA A 201 -7.79 17.84 10.46
N VAL A 202 -7.69 16.53 10.60
CA VAL A 202 -7.81 15.79 11.86
C VAL A 202 -6.73 14.71 11.95
N ASN A 203 -6.43 14.28 13.18
CA ASN A 203 -5.37 13.31 13.47
C ASN A 203 -4.01 13.75 12.90
N ASP A 204 -3.67 15.01 13.15
CA ASP A 204 -2.47 15.73 12.68
C ASP A 204 -1.42 15.93 13.78
N LYS A 205 -1.63 15.35 14.97
CA LYS A 205 -0.81 15.56 16.17
C LYS A 205 -0.26 14.24 16.71
N PRO A 206 0.73 13.64 16.01
CA PRO A 206 1.35 12.41 16.47
C PRO A 206 2.06 12.59 17.81
N ASN A 207 1.94 11.59 18.68
CA ASN A 207 2.61 11.54 19.99
C ASN A 207 3.51 10.30 20.17
N GLY A 208 3.70 9.51 19.11
CA GLY A 208 4.45 8.25 19.15
C GLY A 208 3.59 7.01 19.36
N MET A 209 2.35 7.16 19.85
CA MET A 209 1.48 6.05 20.28
C MET A 209 0.10 6.06 19.61
N ASN A 210 -0.33 7.20 19.05
CA ASN A 210 -1.68 7.40 18.49
C ASN A 210 -1.80 7.19 16.97
N ILE A 211 -0.78 6.62 16.32
CA ILE A 211 -0.82 6.30 14.88
C ILE A 211 -1.88 5.21 14.62
N ASN A 212 -2.75 5.44 13.62
CA ASN A 212 -3.86 4.55 13.24
C ASN A 212 -4.85 4.19 14.37
N ASP A 213 -4.82 4.90 15.50
CA ASP A 213 -5.71 4.63 16.63
C ASP A 213 -7.13 5.14 16.34
N ASN A 214 -8.01 4.22 15.92
CA ASN A 214 -9.39 4.50 15.53
C ASN A 214 -9.52 5.60 14.46
N CYS A 215 -8.51 5.73 13.62
CA CYS A 215 -8.41 6.68 12.52
C CYS A 215 -7.67 6.07 11.32
N GLY A 216 -7.49 6.86 10.27
CA GLY A 216 -6.80 6.49 9.06
C GLY A 216 -7.63 5.59 8.15
N SER A 217 -7.03 5.18 7.03
CA SER A 217 -7.76 4.56 5.91
C SER A 217 -8.51 3.27 6.27
N THR A 218 -8.11 2.58 7.35
CA THR A 218 -8.78 1.39 7.87
C THR A 218 -9.98 1.69 8.77
N ASN A 219 -10.14 2.93 9.25
CA ASN A 219 -11.23 3.38 10.12
C ASN A 219 -11.85 4.69 9.58
N PRO A 220 -12.45 4.67 8.38
CA PRO A 220 -12.85 5.90 7.69
C PRO A 220 -14.13 6.55 8.23
N GLU A 221 -14.77 6.01 9.29
CA GLU A 221 -16.00 6.58 9.84
C GLU A 221 -15.80 8.04 10.31
N LEU A 222 -14.63 8.36 10.87
CA LEU A 222 -14.32 9.71 11.30
C LEU A 222 -14.30 10.68 10.12
N ILE A 223 -13.64 10.32 9.01
CA ILE A 223 -13.56 11.19 7.84
C ILE A 223 -14.93 11.36 7.16
N ARG A 224 -15.77 10.32 7.16
CA ARG A 224 -17.14 10.41 6.62
C ARG A 224 -17.97 11.44 7.37
N ASN A 225 -17.93 11.39 8.70
CA ASN A 225 -18.64 12.37 9.53
C ASN A 225 -18.09 13.78 9.31
N LEU A 226 -16.76 13.92 9.26
CA LEU A 226 -16.12 15.23 9.07
C LEU A 226 -16.53 15.87 7.74
N VAL A 227 -16.61 15.09 6.65
CA VAL A 227 -17.08 15.58 5.35
C VAL A 227 -18.50 16.14 5.45
N LEU A 228 -19.42 15.40 6.07
CA LEU A 228 -20.82 15.82 6.22
C LEU A 228 -20.96 17.05 7.13
N GLU A 229 -20.21 17.09 8.23
CA GLU A 229 -20.23 18.20 9.21
C GLU A 229 -19.68 19.50 8.62
N THR A 230 -18.58 19.40 7.86
CA THR A 230 -17.87 20.56 7.29
C THR A 230 -18.37 20.95 5.91
N ARG A 231 -19.21 20.10 5.29
CA ARG A 231 -19.65 20.18 3.89
C ARG A 231 -18.45 20.24 2.95
N ALA A 232 -17.49 19.35 3.17
CA ALA A 232 -16.35 19.20 2.28
C ALA A 232 -16.79 18.56 0.96
N ASP A 233 -16.15 18.95 -0.14
CA ASP A 233 -16.35 18.36 -1.46
C ASP A 233 -15.69 16.98 -1.57
N MET A 234 -14.68 16.72 -0.74
CA MET A 234 -13.97 15.45 -0.65
C MET A 234 -13.45 15.21 0.77
N GLY A 235 -13.50 13.96 1.20
CA GLY A 235 -12.72 13.44 2.33
C GLY A 235 -11.55 12.59 1.85
N MET A 236 -10.40 12.67 2.54
CA MET A 236 -9.27 11.77 2.35
C MET A 236 -8.84 11.19 3.68
N SER A 237 -8.68 9.88 3.77
CA SER A 237 -8.12 9.22 4.96
C SER A 237 -6.95 8.34 4.57
N PHE A 238 -5.81 8.60 5.20
CA PHE A 238 -4.52 7.96 4.90
C PHE A 238 -4.15 6.97 6.00
N ASP A 239 -3.34 5.97 5.68
CA ASP A 239 -2.73 5.11 6.69
C ASP A 239 -1.39 5.67 7.20
N GLY A 240 -0.82 5.01 8.21
CA GLY A 240 0.32 5.51 8.98
C GLY A 240 1.56 5.93 8.17
N ASP A 241 1.87 5.27 7.06
CA ASP A 241 2.98 5.64 6.15
C ASP A 241 2.51 6.16 4.78
N ALA A 242 1.20 6.34 4.62
CA ALA A 242 0.53 6.97 3.49
C ALA A 242 0.84 6.35 2.12
N ASP A 243 1.01 5.03 2.07
CA ASP A 243 0.97 4.31 0.79
C ASP A 243 -0.48 4.00 0.35
N ARG A 244 -1.47 4.28 1.22
CA ARG A 244 -2.90 4.09 0.96
C ARG A 244 -3.73 5.35 1.15
N ILE A 245 -4.84 5.39 0.43
CA ILE A 245 -5.92 6.36 0.61
C ILE A 245 -7.28 5.67 0.54
N ILE A 246 -8.18 6.00 1.46
CA ILE A 246 -9.62 5.85 1.24
C ILE A 246 -10.21 7.24 1.14
N ALA A 247 -10.92 7.50 0.04
CA ALA A 247 -11.57 8.78 -0.18
C ALA A 247 -13.05 8.70 0.23
N VAL A 248 -13.68 9.86 0.37
CA VAL A 248 -15.10 10.00 0.68
C VAL A 248 -15.68 11.09 -0.22
N ASP A 249 -16.82 10.80 -0.86
CA ASP A 249 -17.55 11.80 -1.63
C ASP A 249 -18.28 12.81 -0.74
N GLU A 250 -18.82 13.88 -1.33
CA GLU A 250 -19.52 14.95 -0.63
C GLU A 250 -20.82 14.50 0.07
N LYS A 251 -21.28 13.27 -0.20
CA LYS A 251 -22.46 12.63 0.41
C LYS A 251 -22.07 11.66 1.53
N GLY A 252 -20.78 11.53 1.84
CA GLY A 252 -20.29 10.65 2.91
C GLY A 252 -20.17 9.18 2.49
N ASN A 253 -20.20 8.85 1.20
CA ASN A 253 -19.95 7.50 0.72
C ASN A 253 -18.46 7.27 0.51
N LEU A 254 -18.00 6.07 0.83
CA LEU A 254 -16.61 5.68 0.63
C LEU A 254 -16.30 5.53 -0.86
N ILE A 255 -15.07 5.92 -1.22
CA ILE A 255 -14.42 5.71 -2.50
C ILE A 255 -13.16 4.87 -2.19
N ASP A 256 -13.29 3.55 -2.34
CA ASP A 256 -12.19 2.61 -2.12
C ASP A 256 -11.24 2.52 -3.33
N GLY A 257 -10.17 1.73 -3.24
CA GLY A 257 -9.19 1.64 -4.31
C GLY A 257 -9.74 1.15 -5.66
N ASP A 258 -10.83 0.36 -5.67
CA ASP A 258 -11.47 -0.07 -6.92
C ASP A 258 -12.25 1.10 -7.56
N HIS A 259 -12.98 1.88 -6.75
CA HIS A 259 -13.65 3.09 -7.23
C HIS A 259 -12.66 4.13 -7.74
N ILE A 260 -11.56 4.35 -7.03
CA ILE A 260 -10.47 5.22 -7.48
C ILE A 260 -9.93 4.74 -8.82
N LEU A 261 -9.70 3.42 -8.96
CA LEU A 261 -9.24 2.84 -10.21
C LEU A 261 -10.25 3.04 -11.35
N ALA A 262 -11.56 2.89 -11.10
CA ALA A 262 -12.61 3.16 -12.09
C ALA A 262 -12.60 4.63 -12.55
N ILE A 263 -12.57 5.57 -11.61
CA ILE A 263 -12.60 7.02 -11.88
C ILE A 263 -11.38 7.43 -12.70
N CYS A 264 -10.19 7.09 -12.20
CA CYS A 264 -8.94 7.50 -12.84
C CYS A 264 -8.71 6.78 -14.18
N ALA A 265 -9.08 5.51 -14.32
CA ALA A 265 -8.98 4.81 -15.59
C ALA A 265 -9.88 5.43 -16.67
N THR A 266 -11.09 5.85 -16.29
CA THR A 266 -12.03 6.52 -17.20
C THR A 266 -11.44 7.84 -17.69
N TYR A 267 -10.97 8.67 -16.76
CA TYR A 267 -10.35 9.94 -17.11
C TYR A 267 -9.10 9.76 -17.97
N LEU A 268 -8.20 8.83 -17.60
CA LEU A 268 -7.00 8.54 -18.40
C LEU A 268 -7.36 8.03 -19.79
N LYS A 269 -8.43 7.24 -19.93
CA LYS A 269 -8.89 6.75 -21.23
C LYS A 269 -9.46 7.86 -22.10
N GLU A 270 -10.33 8.70 -21.55
CA GLU A 270 -10.94 9.83 -22.28
C GLU A 270 -9.90 10.85 -22.76
N ASN A 271 -8.72 10.87 -22.14
CA ASN A 271 -7.59 11.74 -22.50
C ASN A 271 -6.46 11.00 -23.24
N ASP A 272 -6.68 9.79 -23.77
CA ASP A 272 -5.69 8.99 -24.49
C ASP A 272 -4.38 8.70 -23.71
N ARG A 273 -4.43 8.72 -22.37
CA ARG A 273 -3.31 8.45 -21.47
C ARG A 273 -3.30 7.02 -20.90
N LEU A 274 -4.42 6.30 -20.99
CA LEU A 274 -4.51 4.92 -20.51
C LEU A 274 -3.83 3.94 -21.48
N LYS A 275 -2.56 3.61 -21.21
CA LYS A 275 -1.80 2.66 -22.03
C LYS A 275 -2.50 1.31 -22.17
N ASN A 276 -2.57 0.82 -23.41
CA ASN A 276 -3.17 -0.47 -23.77
C ASN A 276 -4.64 -0.65 -23.34
N ASN A 277 -5.36 0.44 -23.02
CA ASN A 277 -6.70 0.39 -22.43
C ASN A 277 -6.79 -0.65 -21.30
N THR A 278 -5.79 -0.69 -20.41
CA THR A 278 -5.65 -1.74 -19.41
C THR A 278 -5.27 -1.17 -18.06
N VAL A 279 -5.90 -1.69 -17.01
CA VAL A 279 -5.55 -1.42 -15.61
C VAL A 279 -5.19 -2.72 -14.90
N VAL A 280 -4.45 -2.60 -13.80
CA VAL A 280 -4.06 -3.76 -12.98
C VAL A 280 -4.76 -3.71 -11.63
N GLY A 281 -5.43 -4.80 -11.26
CA GLY A 281 -5.98 -5.01 -9.93
C GLY A 281 -5.52 -6.35 -9.36
N THR A 282 -6.10 -6.74 -8.22
CA THR A 282 -5.88 -8.08 -7.67
C THR A 282 -7.11 -8.96 -7.90
N ILE A 283 -6.99 -10.24 -7.56
CA ILE A 283 -8.15 -11.14 -7.45
C ILE A 283 -9.22 -10.66 -6.43
N MET A 284 -8.89 -9.70 -5.55
CA MET A 284 -9.82 -9.14 -4.58
C MET A 284 -10.65 -7.98 -5.12
N SER A 285 -10.25 -7.36 -6.24
CA SER A 285 -10.95 -6.22 -6.82
C SER A 285 -12.38 -6.57 -7.19
N ASN A 286 -13.36 -5.82 -6.69
CA ASN A 286 -14.80 -6.10 -6.75
C ASN A 286 -15.28 -6.40 -8.18
N ILE A 287 -16.20 -7.36 -8.35
CA ILE A 287 -16.78 -7.67 -9.67
C ILE A 287 -17.45 -6.45 -10.35
N GLY A 288 -17.96 -5.50 -9.58
CA GLY A 288 -18.50 -4.24 -10.07
C GLY A 288 -17.52 -3.40 -10.88
N LEU A 289 -16.24 -3.39 -10.46
CA LEU A 289 -15.17 -2.73 -11.21
C LEU A 289 -15.00 -3.39 -12.58
N LYS A 290 -14.92 -4.73 -12.62
CA LYS A 290 -14.76 -5.47 -13.87
C LYS A 290 -15.91 -5.19 -14.84
N LYS A 291 -17.15 -5.26 -14.33
CA LYS A 291 -18.36 -4.96 -15.11
C LYS A 291 -18.30 -3.55 -15.69
N TYR A 292 -17.97 -2.54 -14.88
CA TYR A 292 -17.88 -1.17 -15.34
C TYR A 292 -16.79 -0.99 -16.41
N LEU A 293 -15.57 -1.48 -16.16
CA LEU A 293 -14.47 -1.36 -17.10
C LEU A 293 -14.78 -2.02 -18.46
N ASP A 294 -15.51 -3.15 -18.47
CA ASP A 294 -15.96 -3.79 -19.71
C ASP A 294 -16.92 -2.89 -20.52
N THR A 295 -17.79 -2.11 -19.85
CA THR A 295 -18.70 -1.19 -20.55
C THR A 295 -17.97 -0.06 -21.28
N ILE A 296 -16.83 0.38 -20.73
CA ILE A 296 -15.99 1.40 -21.36
C ILE A 296 -14.87 0.78 -22.19
N GLY A 297 -14.80 -0.55 -22.36
CA GLY A 297 -13.77 -1.22 -23.17
C GLY A 297 -12.36 -1.11 -22.58
N VAL A 298 -12.23 -1.21 -21.26
CA VAL A 298 -10.97 -1.27 -20.52
C VAL A 298 -10.76 -2.66 -19.94
N ASN A 299 -9.57 -3.23 -20.11
CA ASN A 299 -9.23 -4.53 -19.57
C ASN A 299 -8.77 -4.40 -18.11
N LEU A 300 -9.33 -5.23 -17.23
CA LEU A 300 -8.79 -5.45 -15.89
C LEU A 300 -7.88 -6.68 -15.89
N VAL A 301 -6.60 -6.48 -15.64
CA VAL A 301 -5.64 -7.57 -15.39
C VAL A 301 -5.58 -7.83 -13.90
N GLN A 302 -5.95 -9.04 -13.49
CA GLN A 302 -5.92 -9.43 -12.08
C GLN A 302 -4.64 -10.18 -11.73
N THR A 303 -4.04 -9.78 -10.61
CA THR A 303 -2.83 -10.38 -10.04
C THR A 303 -3.12 -11.01 -8.68
N LYS A 304 -2.13 -11.69 -8.09
CA LYS A 304 -2.22 -12.14 -6.69
C LYS A 304 -2.32 -10.93 -5.76
N VAL A 305 -2.86 -11.14 -4.55
CA VAL A 305 -2.91 -10.10 -3.51
C VAL A 305 -1.50 -9.66 -3.12
N GLY A 306 -1.27 -8.35 -3.04
CA GLY A 306 0.01 -7.72 -2.76
C GLY A 306 0.38 -6.68 -3.82
N ASP A 307 0.60 -5.45 -3.38
CA ASP A 307 1.15 -4.32 -4.14
C ASP A 307 2.29 -4.69 -5.11
N ARG A 308 3.21 -5.55 -4.67
CA ARG A 308 4.33 -6.03 -5.47
C ARG A 308 3.89 -6.72 -6.76
N TYR A 309 2.85 -7.56 -6.73
CA TYR A 309 2.40 -8.28 -7.92
C TYR A 309 1.71 -7.34 -8.93
N ILE A 310 1.03 -6.31 -8.43
CA ILE A 310 0.50 -5.23 -9.27
C ILE A 310 1.67 -4.55 -9.98
N LEU A 311 2.66 -4.10 -9.22
CA LEU A 311 3.80 -3.35 -9.74
C LEU A 311 4.63 -4.16 -10.76
N GLU A 312 4.95 -5.43 -10.46
CA GLU A 312 5.63 -6.34 -11.39
C GLU A 312 4.84 -6.49 -12.71
N LYS A 313 3.52 -6.59 -12.61
CA LYS A 313 2.66 -6.73 -13.78
C LYS A 313 2.61 -5.44 -14.59
N MET A 314 2.51 -4.29 -13.94
CA MET A 314 2.51 -2.98 -14.59
C MET A 314 3.82 -2.73 -15.34
N ILE A 315 4.97 -2.98 -14.70
CA ILE A 315 6.29 -2.82 -15.33
C ILE A 315 6.46 -3.76 -16.52
N SER A 316 6.14 -5.05 -16.36
CA SER A 316 6.35 -6.06 -17.42
C SER A 316 5.49 -5.86 -18.68
N LYS A 317 4.44 -5.05 -18.59
CA LYS A 317 3.47 -4.81 -19.67
C LYS A 317 3.26 -3.33 -20.01
N ASP A 318 4.08 -2.45 -19.43
CA ASP A 318 4.01 -0.99 -19.61
C ASP A 318 2.59 -0.43 -19.37
N TYR A 319 1.97 -0.83 -18.25
CA TYR A 319 0.70 -0.25 -17.79
C TYR A 319 0.95 0.95 -16.88
N VAL A 320 0.01 1.90 -16.85
CA VAL A 320 0.20 3.20 -16.16
C VAL A 320 -0.45 3.27 -14.78
N ILE A 321 -1.53 2.52 -14.55
CA ILE A 321 -2.28 2.56 -13.28
C ILE A 321 -2.63 1.16 -12.80
N GLY A 322 -2.54 0.95 -11.49
CA GLY A 322 -3.04 -0.23 -10.82
C GLY A 322 -3.37 0.03 -9.36
N ALA A 323 -4.24 -0.80 -8.78
CA ALA A 323 -4.72 -0.59 -7.42
C ALA A 323 -5.04 -1.89 -6.68
N GLU A 324 -4.90 -1.86 -5.36
CA GLU A 324 -5.62 -2.73 -4.45
C GLU A 324 -6.86 -2.01 -3.91
N GLN A 325 -7.93 -2.77 -3.66
CA GLN A 325 -9.16 -2.24 -3.04
C GLN A 325 -8.90 -1.50 -1.72
N SER A 326 -7.84 -1.85 -0.99
CA SER A 326 -7.42 -1.17 0.25
C SER A 326 -6.95 0.27 0.07
N GLY A 327 -6.93 0.80 -1.16
CA GLY A 327 -6.51 2.16 -1.44
C GLY A 327 -5.03 2.31 -1.76
N HIS A 328 -4.28 1.21 -1.90
CA HIS A 328 -2.90 1.25 -2.41
C HIS A 328 -2.98 1.40 -3.93
N VAL A 329 -2.81 2.63 -4.43
CA VAL A 329 -2.95 2.97 -5.85
C VAL A 329 -1.63 3.47 -6.39
N VAL A 330 -1.18 2.87 -7.49
CA VAL A 330 0.08 3.18 -8.16
C VAL A 330 -0.20 3.87 -9.47
N PHE A 331 0.33 5.08 -9.63
CA PHE A 331 0.46 5.76 -10.93
C PHE A 331 1.94 5.76 -11.34
N LEU A 332 2.31 4.85 -12.24
CA LEU A 332 3.73 4.63 -12.60
C LEU A 332 4.39 5.81 -13.32
N GLU A 333 3.60 6.73 -13.88
CA GLU A 333 4.10 7.97 -14.46
C GLU A 333 4.70 8.89 -13.39
N TYR A 334 4.19 8.82 -12.15
CA TYR A 334 4.54 9.72 -11.06
C TYR A 334 5.42 9.02 -10.02
N ASN A 335 4.99 7.87 -9.51
CA ASN A 335 5.73 7.18 -8.46
C ASN A 335 5.87 5.66 -8.70
N THR A 336 6.82 5.05 -8.00
CA THR A 336 7.21 3.64 -8.15
C THR A 336 6.59 2.74 -7.09
N THR A 337 5.67 3.27 -6.29
CA THR A 337 4.93 2.60 -5.22
C THR A 337 3.58 3.30 -5.03
N GLY A 338 2.68 2.71 -4.25
CA GLY A 338 1.43 3.36 -3.86
C GLY A 338 1.69 4.67 -3.11
N ASP A 339 0.92 5.69 -3.47
CA ASP A 339 1.07 7.05 -2.95
C ASP A 339 -0.30 7.64 -2.65
N GLY A 340 -0.67 7.65 -1.36
CA GLY A 340 -2.00 8.03 -0.94
C GLY A 340 -2.32 9.48 -1.28
N LEU A 341 -1.42 10.41 -0.97
CA LEU A 341 -1.66 11.84 -1.19
C LEU A 341 -1.64 12.17 -2.69
N ALA A 342 -0.69 11.64 -3.47
CA ALA A 342 -0.70 11.84 -4.93
C ALA A 342 -2.00 11.29 -5.56
N THR A 343 -2.48 10.14 -5.09
CA THR A 343 -3.76 9.58 -5.55
C THR A 343 -4.93 10.50 -5.21
N GLY A 344 -4.98 11.06 -4.01
CA GLY A 344 -5.98 12.06 -3.63
C GLY A 344 -5.94 13.31 -4.51
N LEU A 345 -4.74 13.80 -4.83
CA LEU A 345 -4.53 14.93 -5.73
C LEU A 345 -5.06 14.64 -7.14
N HIS A 346 -4.83 13.44 -7.67
CA HIS A 346 -5.38 13.03 -8.97
C HIS A 346 -6.91 12.92 -8.95
N LEU A 347 -7.53 12.46 -7.87
CA LEU A 347 -8.99 12.45 -7.75
C LEU A 347 -9.57 13.86 -7.78
N LEU A 348 -8.96 14.80 -7.05
CA LEU A 348 -9.34 16.22 -7.08
C LEU A 348 -9.13 16.82 -8.46
N GLU A 349 -8.04 16.47 -9.16
CA GLU A 349 -7.81 16.88 -10.55
C GLU A 349 -8.95 16.39 -11.46
N VAL A 350 -9.35 15.11 -11.36
CA VAL A 350 -10.45 14.56 -12.17
C VAL A 350 -11.75 15.32 -11.87
N ALA A 351 -12.10 15.51 -10.60
CA ALA A 351 -13.30 16.26 -10.22
C ALA A 351 -13.29 17.68 -10.78
N LYS A 352 -12.17 18.40 -10.60
CA LYS A 352 -12.02 19.79 -11.07
C LYS A 352 -12.08 19.90 -12.60
N LYS A 353 -11.39 19.03 -13.33
CA LYS A 353 -11.31 19.09 -14.80
C LYS A 353 -12.61 18.65 -15.47
N THR A 354 -13.33 17.71 -14.87
CA THR A 354 -14.63 17.25 -15.38
C THR A 354 -15.80 18.14 -14.93
N GLY A 355 -15.62 18.91 -13.85
CA GLY A 355 -16.67 19.72 -13.24
C GLY A 355 -17.76 18.90 -12.55
N LYS A 356 -17.50 17.62 -12.27
CA LYS A 356 -18.44 16.70 -11.62
C LYS A 356 -18.23 16.64 -10.12
N GLU A 357 -19.31 16.45 -9.37
CA GLU A 357 -19.24 16.08 -7.96
C GLU A 357 -18.59 14.69 -7.80
N LEU A 358 -17.94 14.44 -6.65
CA LEU A 358 -17.28 13.15 -6.44
C LEU A 358 -18.29 12.01 -6.36
N SER A 359 -19.51 12.22 -5.87
CA SER A 359 -20.52 11.16 -5.88
C SER A 359 -20.95 10.76 -7.29
N GLU A 360 -20.92 11.67 -8.27
CA GLU A 360 -21.17 11.32 -9.67
C GLU A 360 -20.06 10.44 -10.23
N LEU A 361 -18.81 10.74 -9.86
CA LEU A 361 -17.64 9.95 -10.23
C LEU A 361 -17.63 8.59 -9.50
N ASN A 362 -18.01 8.57 -8.23
CA ASN A 362 -18.13 7.35 -7.42
C ASN A 362 -19.21 6.40 -7.96
N ASN A 363 -20.29 6.94 -8.53
CA ASN A 363 -21.37 6.16 -9.12
C ASN A 363 -21.04 5.53 -10.50
N LEU A 364 -19.83 5.72 -11.02
CA LEU A 364 -19.40 5.06 -12.27
C LEU A 364 -19.43 3.53 -12.14
N MET A 365 -19.05 2.99 -10.98
CA MET A 365 -19.18 1.57 -10.69
C MET A 365 -20.10 1.34 -9.49
N THR A 366 -20.70 0.15 -9.43
CA THR A 366 -21.50 -0.28 -8.28
C THR A 366 -20.73 -1.36 -7.55
N SER A 367 -20.44 -1.17 -6.26
CA SER A 367 -19.84 -2.23 -5.44
C SER A 367 -20.86 -3.33 -5.19
N TYR A 368 -20.49 -4.56 -5.52
CA TYR A 368 -21.26 -5.75 -5.18
C TYR A 368 -20.92 -6.18 -3.77
N PRO A 369 -21.90 -6.64 -2.95
CA PRO A 369 -21.63 -7.27 -1.68
C PRO A 369 -20.55 -8.35 -1.79
N GLN A 370 -19.52 -8.27 -0.93
CA GLN A 370 -18.48 -9.29 -0.79
C GLN A 370 -18.63 -9.93 0.58
N VAL A 371 -18.84 -11.25 0.61
CA VAL A 371 -18.95 -12.03 1.84
C VAL A 371 -17.73 -12.91 1.97
N LEU A 372 -17.07 -12.84 3.13
CA LEU A 372 -15.91 -13.66 3.45
C LEU A 372 -16.21 -14.60 4.62
N VAL A 373 -16.11 -15.90 4.38
CA VAL A 373 -16.24 -16.95 5.40
C VAL A 373 -14.94 -17.75 5.48
N ASN A 374 -14.48 -18.05 6.70
CA ASN A 374 -13.27 -18.83 6.92
C ASN A 374 -13.63 -20.31 7.14
N ALA A 375 -13.07 -21.20 6.31
CA ALA A 375 -13.12 -22.64 6.48
C ALA A 375 -11.87 -23.11 7.24
N LYS A 376 -12.03 -23.68 8.43
CA LYS A 376 -10.93 -24.26 9.22
C LYS A 376 -10.55 -25.61 8.64
N VAL A 377 -9.27 -25.76 8.30
CA VAL A 377 -8.75 -26.96 7.64
C VAL A 377 -7.42 -27.37 8.25
N ARG A 378 -6.99 -28.59 7.98
CA ARG A 378 -5.63 -28.99 8.34
C ARG A 378 -4.59 -28.16 7.59
N ASN A 379 -3.56 -27.70 8.31
CA ASN A 379 -2.56 -26.78 7.78
C ASN A 379 -1.76 -27.37 6.60
N ASP A 380 -1.53 -28.68 6.59
CA ASP A 380 -0.82 -29.39 5.52
C ASP A 380 -1.64 -29.50 4.22
N LEU A 381 -2.96 -29.35 4.31
CA LEU A 381 -3.88 -29.54 3.18
C LEU A 381 -4.34 -28.22 2.55
N LYS A 382 -4.23 -27.10 3.29
CA LYS A 382 -4.80 -25.80 2.87
C LYS A 382 -4.33 -25.31 1.50
N ASN A 383 -3.07 -25.59 1.12
CA ASN A 383 -2.50 -25.15 -0.15
C ASN A 383 -2.85 -26.06 -1.33
N ASN A 384 -3.35 -27.26 -1.05
CA ASN A 384 -3.69 -28.28 -2.07
C ASN A 384 -5.20 -28.54 -2.13
N TYR A 385 -6.04 -27.63 -1.64
CA TYR A 385 -7.49 -27.81 -1.58
C TYR A 385 -8.13 -28.16 -2.94
N MET A 386 -7.59 -27.65 -4.05
CA MET A 386 -8.07 -27.96 -5.40
C MET A 386 -7.85 -29.42 -5.83
N SER A 387 -6.97 -30.18 -5.16
CA SER A 387 -6.79 -31.61 -5.47
C SER A 387 -7.83 -32.50 -4.80
N PHE A 388 -8.67 -31.96 -3.92
CA PHE A 388 -9.68 -32.74 -3.20
C PHE A 388 -10.94 -32.94 -4.05
N PRO A 389 -11.41 -34.19 -4.21
CA PRO A 389 -12.57 -34.48 -5.06
C PRO A 389 -13.82 -33.68 -4.66
N GLY A 390 -14.44 -33.04 -5.65
CA GLY A 390 -15.68 -32.28 -5.51
C GLY A 390 -15.52 -30.81 -5.12
N VAL A 391 -14.34 -30.36 -4.64
CA VAL A 391 -14.15 -28.94 -4.27
C VAL A 391 -14.22 -28.05 -5.51
N LYS A 392 -13.55 -28.44 -6.59
CA LYS A 392 -13.60 -27.72 -7.86
C LYS A 392 -15.03 -27.70 -8.44
N ASP A 393 -15.69 -28.86 -8.42
CA ASP A 393 -17.04 -29.00 -8.98
C ASP A 393 -18.06 -28.14 -8.21
N GLU A 394 -17.93 -28.04 -6.88
CA GLU A 394 -18.82 -27.21 -6.05
C GLU A 394 -18.59 -25.71 -6.30
N ILE A 395 -17.33 -25.29 -6.49
CA ILE A 395 -17.00 -23.91 -6.88
C ILE A 395 -17.63 -23.59 -8.23
N GLU A 396 -17.41 -24.44 -9.25
CA GLU A 396 -17.95 -24.22 -10.60
C GLU A 396 -19.49 -24.24 -10.61
N LYS A 397 -20.12 -25.09 -9.79
CA LYS A 397 -21.57 -25.12 -9.63
C LYS A 397 -22.09 -23.78 -9.10
N ILE A 398 -21.49 -23.25 -8.04
CA ILE A 398 -21.87 -21.96 -7.45
C ILE A 398 -21.65 -20.82 -8.45
N GLU A 399 -20.52 -20.81 -9.17
CA GLU A 399 -20.25 -19.78 -10.19
C GLU A 399 -21.26 -19.83 -11.35
N ASN A 400 -21.64 -21.03 -11.79
CA ASN A 400 -22.65 -21.21 -12.83
C ASN A 400 -24.04 -20.76 -12.36
N GLU A 401 -24.41 -20.99 -11.09
CA GLU A 401 -25.66 -20.50 -10.51
C GLU A 401 -25.76 -18.96 -10.55
N PHE A 402 -24.63 -18.26 -10.45
CA PHE A 402 -24.61 -16.79 -10.51
C PHE A 402 -24.67 -16.21 -11.93
N GLY A 403 -24.42 -17.01 -12.97
CA GLY A 403 -24.58 -16.56 -14.36
C GLY A 403 -23.80 -15.29 -14.73
N GLY A 404 -22.63 -15.07 -14.11
CA GLY A 404 -21.81 -13.85 -14.30
C GLY A 404 -22.20 -12.65 -13.43
N ASN A 405 -23.24 -12.77 -12.60
CA ASN A 405 -23.62 -11.75 -11.60
C ASN A 405 -23.01 -11.98 -10.22
N GLY A 406 -22.09 -12.93 -10.12
CA GLY A 406 -21.33 -13.22 -8.91
C GLY A 406 -20.10 -14.06 -9.23
N ARG A 407 -19.22 -14.19 -8.25
CA ARG A 407 -17.97 -14.95 -8.38
C ARG A 407 -17.53 -15.57 -7.06
N VAL A 408 -16.74 -16.63 -7.14
CA VAL A 408 -16.13 -17.29 -5.98
C VAL A 408 -14.63 -17.06 -5.99
N VAL A 409 -14.08 -16.62 -4.87
CA VAL A 409 -12.63 -16.42 -4.69
C VAL A 409 -12.19 -17.22 -3.48
N ILE A 410 -11.36 -18.25 -3.72
CA ILE A 410 -10.79 -19.09 -2.67
C ILE A 410 -9.33 -18.73 -2.44
N ARG A 411 -8.93 -18.49 -1.20
CA ARG A 411 -7.54 -18.19 -0.84
C ARG A 411 -7.11 -18.88 0.46
N PRO A 412 -6.02 -19.67 0.47
CA PRO A 412 -5.45 -20.16 1.72
C PRO A 412 -4.90 -19.01 2.59
N SER A 413 -5.04 -19.11 3.91
CA SER A 413 -4.35 -18.19 4.83
C SER A 413 -2.87 -18.54 4.93
N GLY A 414 -1.98 -17.55 4.82
CA GLY A 414 -0.54 -17.75 4.97
C GLY A 414 -0.15 -18.08 6.41
N THR A 415 -0.81 -17.43 7.38
CA THR A 415 -0.48 -17.50 8.81
C THR A 415 -1.32 -18.50 9.59
N GLU A 416 -2.55 -18.76 9.16
CA GLU A 416 -3.52 -19.57 9.89
C GLU A 416 -3.87 -20.88 9.14
N PRO A 417 -4.29 -21.94 9.85
CA PRO A 417 -4.77 -23.19 9.26
C PRO A 417 -6.22 -23.05 8.78
N LEU A 418 -6.45 -22.12 7.84
CA LEU A 418 -7.77 -21.87 7.27
C LEU A 418 -7.70 -21.51 5.79
N ILE A 419 -8.81 -21.73 5.09
CA ILE A 419 -9.08 -21.26 3.74
C ILE A 419 -10.15 -20.16 3.80
N ARG A 420 -9.89 -19.06 3.11
CA ARG A 420 -10.79 -17.93 2.95
C ARG A 420 -11.69 -18.19 1.74
N VAL A 421 -12.99 -18.30 1.99
CA VAL A 421 -14.04 -18.46 0.99
C VAL A 421 -14.73 -17.12 0.84
N MET A 422 -14.42 -16.40 -0.23
CA MET A 422 -15.09 -15.15 -0.57
C MET A 422 -16.07 -15.38 -1.70
N ILE A 423 -17.31 -14.92 -1.53
CA ILE A 423 -18.32 -14.92 -2.59
C ILE A 423 -18.83 -13.49 -2.76
N GLU A 424 -18.97 -13.08 -4.01
CA GLU A 424 -19.50 -11.76 -4.37
C GLU A 424 -20.73 -11.89 -5.26
N GLY A 425 -21.71 -11.01 -5.07
CA GLY A 425 -22.95 -11.00 -5.85
C GLY A 425 -23.94 -9.97 -5.32
N GLU A 426 -25.06 -9.78 -6.01
CA GLU A 426 -26.04 -8.71 -5.73
C GLU A 426 -26.79 -8.91 -4.41
N ASP A 427 -27.14 -10.15 -4.09
CA ASP A 427 -27.89 -10.51 -2.89
C ASP A 427 -26.95 -10.98 -1.79
N LYS A 428 -26.73 -10.12 -0.79
CA LYS A 428 -25.85 -10.41 0.34
C LYS A 428 -26.29 -11.63 1.14
N GLU A 429 -27.59 -11.83 1.36
CA GLU A 429 -28.09 -12.96 2.16
C GLU A 429 -27.84 -14.28 1.43
N LEU A 430 -28.07 -14.30 0.11
CA LEU A 430 -27.73 -15.44 -0.73
C LEU A 430 -26.22 -15.72 -0.73
N MET A 431 -25.38 -14.67 -0.85
CA MET A 431 -23.92 -14.82 -0.82
C MET A 431 -23.45 -15.40 0.53
N GLU A 432 -24.03 -14.95 1.65
CA GLU A 432 -23.74 -15.49 2.97
C GLU A 432 -24.12 -16.96 3.11
N ALA A 433 -25.29 -17.34 2.62
CA ALA A 433 -25.72 -18.73 2.65
C ALA A 433 -24.77 -19.63 1.84
N LYS A 434 -24.44 -19.23 0.60
CA LYS A 434 -23.55 -19.98 -0.29
C LYS A 434 -22.11 -20.04 0.21
N ALA A 435 -21.58 -18.95 0.78
CA ALA A 435 -20.22 -18.92 1.32
C ALA A 435 -20.08 -19.87 2.52
N ARG A 436 -21.11 -19.93 3.39
CA ARG A 436 -21.16 -20.89 4.51
C ARG A 436 -21.30 -22.33 4.03
N GLU A 437 -22.14 -22.59 3.03
CA GLU A 437 -22.30 -23.93 2.43
C GLU A 437 -20.96 -24.44 1.87
N LEU A 438 -20.29 -23.62 1.06
CA LEU A 438 -19.00 -23.96 0.47
C LEU A 438 -17.88 -24.09 1.53
N ALA A 439 -17.84 -23.19 2.52
CA ALA A 439 -16.88 -23.30 3.61
C ALA A 439 -17.07 -24.61 4.38
N ASN A 440 -18.29 -24.96 4.78
CA ASN A 440 -18.59 -26.22 5.47
C ASN A 440 -18.22 -27.44 4.61
N PHE A 441 -18.48 -27.39 3.31
CA PHE A 441 -18.09 -28.46 2.38
C PHE A 441 -16.56 -28.64 2.36
N ILE A 442 -15.81 -27.55 2.28
CA ILE A 442 -14.34 -27.57 2.34
C ILE A 442 -13.86 -28.13 3.69
N GLU A 443 -14.43 -27.68 4.80
CA GLU A 443 -14.09 -28.20 6.14
C GLU A 443 -14.32 -29.71 6.24
N LEU A 444 -15.43 -30.23 5.72
CA LEU A 444 -15.73 -31.67 5.73
C LEU A 444 -14.76 -32.50 4.90
N LYS A 445 -14.17 -31.92 3.84
CA LYS A 445 -13.22 -32.60 2.96
C LYS A 445 -11.77 -32.53 3.44
N LEU A 446 -11.42 -31.47 4.17
CA LEU A 446 -10.03 -31.13 4.51
C LEU A 446 -9.72 -31.16 6.03
N ASN A 447 -10.67 -31.58 6.87
CA ASN A 447 -10.42 -31.85 8.30
C ASN A 447 -10.01 -33.30 8.57
#